data_AF-A0AAJ2LQW2-F1
#
_entry.id   AF-A0AAJ2LQW2-F1
#
_cell.length_a   1.000
_cell.length_b   1.000
_cell.length_c   1.000
_cell.angle_alpha   90.00
_cell.angle_beta   90.00
_cell.angle_gamma   90.00
#
_symmetry.space_group_name_H-M   'P 1'
#
loop_
_entity.id
_entity.type
_entity.pdbx_description
1 polymer ?
#
loop_
_entity_poly.entity_id
_entity_poly.type
_entity_poly.pdbx_seq_one_letter_code
_entity_poly.pdbx_strand_id
1 'polypeptide(L)'
;MTDMRLKNPLYNIWVGMKQRCHNPNSASYRRYGGRGIKVCDRWLNDYKTFESDMGARPPKHSIDRIDPNGDYSPENCRWADTKTQGRNKSHVVRVLVEGVMYNVAELAEISGLKHDTIKDRATHNLTFSEMISPERRVFTEGLALGGKASGAKKLARTHCRNGHEFTPENTYWRKDNTRQCRACHNGKMRRLQKKWRDNPV
;
A
#
# COMPACT_ATOMS: atom_id res chain seq x y z
N MET A 1 48.13 -16.10 -6.88
CA MET A 1 46.84 -16.28 -6.16
C MET A 1 46.10 -14.95 -6.25
N THR A 2 45.18 -14.83 -7.20
CA THR A 2 44.49 -13.57 -7.53
C THR A 2 43.57 -13.17 -6.38
N ASP A 3 43.72 -11.94 -5.90
CA ASP A 3 42.90 -11.36 -4.83
C ASP A 3 41.41 -11.40 -5.20
N MET A 4 40.71 -12.41 -4.67
CA MET A 4 39.27 -12.65 -4.86
C MET A 4 38.39 -11.48 -4.39
N ARG A 5 38.94 -10.51 -3.63
CA ARG A 5 38.18 -9.40 -3.02
C ARG A 5 37.77 -8.32 -4.02
N LEU A 6 38.44 -8.21 -5.18
CA LEU A 6 38.27 -7.05 -6.06
C LEU A 6 37.29 -7.25 -7.24
N LYS A 7 36.81 -8.47 -7.55
CA LYS A 7 35.97 -8.69 -8.76
C LYS A 7 34.83 -9.70 -8.64
N ASN A 8 34.41 -10.12 -7.44
CA ASN A 8 33.25 -11.03 -7.32
C ASN A 8 32.01 -10.30 -6.75
N PRO A 9 31.00 -9.96 -7.58
CA PRO A 9 29.75 -9.36 -7.12
C PRO A 9 29.05 -10.13 -6.01
N LEU A 10 29.16 -11.47 -5.99
CA LEU A 10 28.57 -12.32 -4.94
C LEU A 10 29.31 -12.17 -3.61
N TYR A 11 30.63 -12.04 -3.63
CA TYR A 11 31.43 -11.83 -2.43
C TYR A 11 31.05 -10.51 -1.73
N ASN A 12 30.83 -9.43 -2.49
CA ASN A 12 30.37 -8.16 -1.94
C ASN A 12 28.97 -8.25 -1.33
N ILE A 13 28.08 -9.04 -1.92
CA ILE A 13 26.74 -9.30 -1.38
C ILE A 13 26.85 -10.06 -0.06
N TRP A 14 27.69 -11.09 -0.01
CA TRP A 14 27.94 -11.89 1.18
C TRP A 14 28.53 -11.05 2.33
N VAL A 15 29.55 -10.25 2.05
CA VAL A 15 30.11 -9.31 3.04
C VAL A 15 29.05 -8.31 3.49
N GLY A 16 28.29 -7.72 2.56
CA GLY A 16 27.22 -6.77 2.87
C GLY A 16 26.11 -7.38 3.73
N MET A 17 25.75 -8.64 3.50
CA MET A 17 24.82 -9.39 4.35
C MET A 17 25.35 -9.49 5.79
N LYS A 18 26.60 -9.93 5.99
CA LYS A 18 27.20 -10.00 7.33
C LYS A 18 27.29 -8.64 8.01
N GLN A 19 27.63 -7.59 7.26
CA GLN A 19 27.67 -6.21 7.77
C GLN A 19 26.29 -5.74 8.25
N ARG A 20 25.21 -6.09 7.55
CA ARG A 20 23.84 -5.75 7.98
C ARG A 20 23.45 -6.47 9.28
N CYS A 21 23.82 -7.74 9.43
CA CYS A 21 23.36 -8.58 10.54
C CYS A 21 24.25 -8.51 11.79
N HIS A 22 25.55 -8.30 11.65
CA HIS A 22 26.51 -8.50 12.74
C HIS A 22 27.42 -7.32 13.06
N ASN A 23 27.32 -6.20 12.32
CA ASN A 23 28.08 -4.99 12.63
C ASN A 23 27.16 -3.90 13.21
N PRO A 24 27.15 -3.67 14.55
CA PRO A 24 26.37 -2.62 15.19
C PRO A 24 26.63 -1.20 14.65
N ASN A 25 27.83 -0.96 14.11
CA ASN A 25 28.21 0.35 13.54
C ASN A 25 27.68 0.55 12.11
N SER A 26 27.11 -0.48 11.49
CA SER A 26 26.49 -0.35 10.17
C SER A 26 25.20 0.47 10.27
N ALA A 27 25.03 1.47 9.39
CA ALA A 27 23.80 2.25 9.29
C ALA A 27 22.54 1.39 9.05
N SER A 28 22.73 0.18 8.50
CA SER A 28 21.63 -0.76 8.29
C SER A 28 21.36 -1.66 9.50
N TYR A 29 22.27 -1.79 10.45
CA TYR A 29 22.19 -2.77 11.55
C TYR A 29 20.86 -2.73 12.29
N ARG A 30 20.37 -1.54 12.66
CA ARG A 30 19.08 -1.36 13.34
C ARG A 30 17.90 -2.03 12.62
N ARG A 31 17.94 -2.13 11.29
CA ARG A 31 16.88 -2.73 10.46
C ARG A 31 17.07 -4.24 10.22
N TYR A 32 18.21 -4.80 10.61
CA TYR A 32 18.59 -6.19 10.40
C TYR A 32 19.04 -6.79 11.74
N GLY A 33 20.33 -6.77 12.06
CA GLY A 33 20.86 -7.35 13.30
C GLY A 33 20.18 -6.83 14.57
N GLY A 34 19.84 -5.55 14.63
CA GLY A 34 19.09 -4.94 15.74
C GLY A 34 17.65 -5.45 15.90
N ARG A 35 17.10 -6.15 14.90
CA ARG A 35 15.81 -6.86 14.97
C ARG A 35 15.96 -8.36 15.24
N GLY A 36 17.20 -8.84 15.43
CA GLY A 36 17.49 -10.27 15.62
C GLY A 36 17.68 -11.07 14.34
N ILE A 37 17.70 -10.43 13.17
CA ILE A 37 17.95 -11.12 11.88
C ILE A 37 19.42 -11.50 11.78
N LYS A 38 19.68 -12.78 11.50
CA LYS A 38 21.02 -13.37 11.42
C LYS A 38 21.32 -13.91 10.02
N VAL A 39 22.57 -14.33 9.85
CA VAL A 39 23.00 -15.20 8.75
C VAL A 39 23.17 -16.59 9.31
N CYS A 40 22.66 -17.62 8.62
CA CYS A 40 22.86 -19.00 9.06
C CYS A 40 24.35 -19.35 9.13
N ASP A 41 24.75 -20.22 10.06
CA ASP A 41 26.17 -20.46 10.38
C ASP A 41 26.99 -20.93 9.17
N ARG A 42 26.39 -21.76 8.30
CA ARG A 42 27.02 -22.25 7.07
C ARG A 42 27.37 -21.12 6.11
N TRP A 43 26.52 -20.09 6.00
CA TRP A 43 26.80 -18.91 5.20
C TRP A 43 27.68 -17.92 5.93
N LEU A 44 27.54 -17.77 7.24
CA LEU A 44 28.32 -16.80 8.02
C LEU A 44 29.83 -17.04 7.88
N ASN A 45 30.22 -18.32 7.88
CA ASN A 45 31.61 -18.74 7.96
C ASN A 45 32.20 -19.24 6.64
N ASP A 46 31.38 -19.57 5.63
CA ASP A 46 31.87 -20.05 4.35
C ASP A 46 31.19 -19.38 3.15
N TYR A 47 31.99 -18.60 2.41
CA TYR A 47 31.56 -17.97 1.17
C TYR A 47 31.23 -18.99 0.08
N LYS A 48 31.96 -20.10 0.00
CA LYS A 48 31.76 -21.10 -1.07
C LYS A 48 30.43 -21.83 -0.91
N THR A 49 30.05 -22.10 0.32
CA THR A 49 28.70 -22.60 0.63
C THR A 49 27.61 -21.60 0.22
N PHE A 50 27.77 -20.31 0.54
CA PHE A 50 26.82 -19.27 0.09
C PHE A 50 26.73 -19.20 -1.44
N GLU A 51 27.87 -19.21 -2.15
CA GLU A 51 27.94 -19.18 -3.61
C GLU A 51 27.27 -20.41 -4.24
N SER A 52 27.48 -21.59 -3.66
CA SER A 52 26.87 -22.84 -4.11
C SER A 52 25.35 -22.85 -3.90
N ASP A 53 24.86 -22.43 -2.73
CA ASP A 53 23.43 -22.48 -2.40
C ASP A 53 22.63 -21.44 -3.20
N MET A 54 23.18 -20.23 -3.39
CA MET A 54 22.49 -19.16 -4.13
C MET A 54 22.63 -19.30 -5.65
N GLY A 55 23.68 -19.96 -6.13
CA GLY A 55 24.00 -20.05 -7.55
C GLY A 55 24.30 -18.71 -8.20
N ALA A 56 24.27 -18.69 -9.54
CA ALA A 56 24.57 -17.51 -10.34
C ALA A 56 23.51 -16.43 -10.16
N ARG A 57 23.94 -15.20 -9.84
CA ARG A 57 23.05 -14.04 -9.75
C ARG A 57 22.58 -13.62 -11.14
N PRO A 58 21.26 -13.63 -11.42
CA PRO A 58 20.74 -13.14 -12.69
C PRO A 58 20.97 -11.61 -12.86
N PRO A 59 20.99 -11.09 -14.09
CA PRO A 59 21.10 -9.66 -14.35
C PRO A 59 20.00 -8.87 -13.63
N LYS A 60 20.35 -7.69 -13.09
CA LYS A 60 19.42 -6.77 -12.38
C LYS A 60 18.74 -7.36 -11.13
N HIS A 61 19.22 -8.51 -10.62
CA HIS A 61 18.74 -9.08 -9.37
C HIS A 61 19.67 -8.75 -8.19
N SER A 62 19.10 -8.71 -7.00
CA SER A 62 19.81 -8.66 -5.72
C SER A 62 19.26 -9.70 -4.75
N ILE A 63 19.98 -9.91 -3.65
CA ILE A 63 19.56 -10.85 -2.61
C ILE A 63 18.31 -10.30 -1.89
N ASP A 64 17.26 -11.11 -1.84
CA ASP A 64 16.01 -10.85 -1.14
C ASP A 64 15.76 -11.96 -0.12
N ARG A 65 15.06 -11.63 0.97
CA ARG A 65 14.60 -12.61 1.95
C ARG A 65 13.11 -12.85 1.75
N ILE A 66 12.67 -14.07 1.45
CA ILE A 66 11.29 -14.42 1.11
C ILE A 66 10.34 -13.97 2.23
N ASP A 67 10.65 -14.36 3.47
CA ASP A 67 10.13 -13.72 4.68
C ASP A 67 11.08 -12.57 5.09
N PRO A 68 10.63 -11.30 5.03
CA PRO A 68 11.45 -10.15 5.42
C PRO A 68 11.82 -10.13 6.91
N ASN A 69 11.16 -10.95 7.73
CA ASN A 69 11.47 -11.13 9.15
C ASN A 69 12.39 -12.32 9.43
N GLY A 70 12.49 -13.28 8.50
CA GLY A 70 13.37 -14.44 8.63
C GLY A 70 14.85 -14.12 8.39
N ASP A 71 15.70 -15.10 8.66
CA ASP A 71 17.15 -14.99 8.54
C ASP A 71 17.65 -15.07 7.09
N TYR A 72 18.92 -14.77 6.88
CA TYR A 72 19.60 -15.12 5.64
C TYR A 72 19.98 -16.60 5.66
N SER A 73 19.27 -17.40 4.88
CA SER A 73 19.51 -18.84 4.70
C SER A 73 19.06 -19.30 3.31
N PRO A 74 19.48 -20.49 2.85
CA PRO A 74 19.04 -21.03 1.55
C PRO A 74 17.51 -21.11 1.42
N GLU A 75 16.83 -21.41 2.52
CA GLU A 75 15.38 -21.62 2.56
C GLU A 75 14.60 -20.30 2.53
N ASN A 76 15.22 -19.21 3.01
CA ASN A 76 14.60 -17.90 3.10
C ASN A 76 15.20 -16.88 2.13
N CYS A 77 16.17 -17.22 1.30
CA CYS A 77 16.78 -16.27 0.35
C CYS A 77 16.54 -16.65 -1.10
N ARG A 78 16.44 -15.62 -1.94
CA ARG A 78 16.33 -15.76 -3.39
C ARG A 78 17.00 -14.59 -4.10
N TRP A 79 17.32 -14.79 -5.37
CA TRP A 79 17.53 -13.67 -6.29
C TRP A 79 16.19 -13.08 -6.66
N ALA A 80 16.04 -11.76 -6.50
CA ALA A 80 14.82 -11.06 -6.86
C ALA A 80 15.12 -9.74 -7.59
N ASP A 81 14.28 -9.41 -8.56
CA ASP A 81 14.30 -8.11 -9.22
C ASP A 81 13.72 -7.00 -8.32
N THR A 82 13.79 -5.75 -8.79
CA THR A 82 13.29 -4.59 -8.06
C THR A 82 11.78 -4.68 -7.78
N LYS A 83 11.01 -5.26 -8.70
CA LYS A 83 9.55 -5.40 -8.59
C LYS A 83 9.19 -6.38 -7.47
N THR A 84 9.81 -7.55 -7.48
CA THR A 84 9.63 -8.62 -6.50
C THR A 84 10.03 -8.17 -5.10
N GLN A 85 11.20 -7.53 -4.95
CA GLN A 85 11.60 -6.93 -3.67
C GLN A 85 10.64 -5.81 -3.22
N GLY A 86 10.15 -5.02 -4.17
CA GLY A 86 9.13 -3.99 -3.92
C GLY A 86 7.87 -4.57 -3.30
N ARG A 87 7.40 -5.70 -3.83
CA ARG A 87 6.21 -6.43 -3.35
C ARG A 87 6.42 -7.10 -1.98
N ASN A 88 7.66 -7.31 -1.57
CA ASN A 88 7.99 -7.99 -0.31
C ASN A 88 8.10 -7.03 0.90
N LYS A 89 8.03 -5.72 0.69
CA LYS A 89 8.18 -4.74 1.78
C LYS A 89 7.04 -4.84 2.80
N SER A 90 7.34 -4.54 4.06
CA SER A 90 6.38 -4.64 5.18
C SER A 90 5.15 -3.72 5.05
N HIS A 91 5.28 -2.59 4.37
CA HIS A 91 4.19 -1.62 4.17
C HIS A 91 3.32 -1.91 2.94
N VAL A 92 3.60 -2.98 2.21
CA VAL A 92 2.79 -3.40 1.06
C VAL A 92 1.44 -3.91 1.56
N VAL A 93 0.36 -3.40 0.97
CA VAL A 93 -1.00 -3.83 1.30
C VAL A 93 -1.25 -5.22 0.72
N ARG A 94 -1.65 -6.14 1.58
CA ARG A 94 -2.03 -7.52 1.23
C ARG A 94 -3.47 -7.79 1.62
N VAL A 95 -4.11 -8.69 0.89
CA VAL A 95 -5.50 -9.13 1.13
C VAL A 95 -5.56 -10.65 1.14
N LEU A 96 -6.38 -11.20 2.04
CA LEU A 96 -6.63 -12.65 2.10
C LEU A 96 -7.78 -12.98 1.15
N VAL A 97 -7.53 -13.86 0.18
CA VAL A 97 -8.53 -14.35 -0.76
C VAL A 97 -8.42 -15.86 -0.81
N GLU A 98 -9.49 -16.56 -0.43
CA GLU A 98 -9.54 -18.04 -0.40
C GLU A 98 -8.36 -18.68 0.34
N GLY A 99 -7.96 -18.08 1.47
CA GLY A 99 -6.85 -18.60 2.30
C GLY A 99 -5.45 -18.21 1.81
N VAL A 100 -5.33 -17.51 0.68
CA VAL A 100 -4.04 -17.07 0.12
C VAL A 100 -3.87 -15.57 0.27
N MET A 101 -2.69 -15.15 0.74
CA MET A 101 -2.35 -13.74 0.88
C MET A 101 -1.82 -13.18 -0.44
N TYR A 102 -2.61 -12.32 -1.07
CA TYR A 102 -2.23 -11.65 -2.31
C TYR A 102 -1.77 -10.21 -2.07
N ASN A 103 -0.87 -9.75 -2.92
CA ASN A 103 -0.52 -8.33 -3.02
C ASN A 103 -1.61 -7.58 -3.81
N VAL A 104 -2.10 -6.45 -3.30
CA VAL A 104 -3.11 -5.65 -4.01
C VAL A 104 -2.67 -5.19 -5.39
N ALA A 105 -1.39 -4.82 -5.56
CA ALA A 105 -0.85 -4.41 -6.85
C ALA A 105 -0.76 -5.58 -7.85
N GLU A 106 -0.53 -6.80 -7.37
CA GLU A 106 -0.55 -7.99 -8.21
C GLU A 106 -1.96 -8.28 -8.71
N LEU A 107 -2.96 -8.26 -7.82
CA LEU A 107 -4.36 -8.39 -8.22
C LEU A 107 -4.77 -7.28 -9.20
N ALA A 108 -4.27 -6.07 -9.02
CA ALA A 108 -4.54 -4.94 -9.92
C ALA A 108 -3.95 -5.15 -11.31
N GLU A 109 -2.72 -5.65 -11.40
CA GLU A 109 -2.08 -5.99 -12.68
C GLU A 109 -2.83 -7.12 -13.39
N ILE A 110 -3.25 -8.16 -12.66
CA ILE A 110 -3.99 -9.31 -13.23
C ILE A 110 -5.35 -8.87 -13.78
N SER A 111 -6.07 -8.04 -13.02
CA SER A 111 -7.47 -7.67 -13.32
C SER A 111 -7.63 -6.40 -14.14
N GLY A 112 -6.61 -5.54 -14.20
CA GLY A 112 -6.72 -4.17 -14.70
C GLY A 112 -7.53 -3.23 -13.77
N LEU A 113 -7.89 -3.69 -12.57
CA LEU A 113 -8.69 -2.90 -11.63
C LEU A 113 -7.83 -1.92 -10.83
N LYS A 114 -8.48 -0.84 -10.37
CA LYS A 114 -7.84 0.11 -9.45
C LYS A 114 -7.59 -0.56 -8.10
N HIS A 115 -6.50 -0.17 -7.44
CA HIS A 115 -6.14 -0.67 -6.10
C HIS A 115 -7.29 -0.49 -5.10
N ASP A 116 -7.97 0.66 -5.12
CA ASP A 116 -9.07 0.93 -4.20
C ASP A 116 -10.28 0.01 -4.44
N THR A 117 -10.53 -0.40 -5.69
CA THR A 117 -11.57 -1.39 -6.01
C THR A 117 -11.24 -2.75 -5.39
N ILE A 118 -9.98 -3.19 -5.48
CA ILE A 118 -9.55 -4.47 -4.90
C ILE A 118 -9.61 -4.42 -3.37
N LYS A 119 -9.18 -3.31 -2.75
CA LYS A 119 -9.28 -3.13 -1.30
C LYS A 119 -10.73 -3.16 -0.82
N ASP A 120 -11.63 -2.46 -1.51
CA ASP A 120 -13.07 -2.47 -1.24
C ASP A 120 -13.63 -3.89 -1.37
N ARG A 121 -13.32 -4.59 -2.47
CA ARG A 121 -13.72 -5.99 -2.69
C ARG A 121 -13.21 -6.94 -1.62
N ALA A 122 -12.00 -6.74 -1.10
CA ALA A 122 -11.44 -7.55 -0.02
C ALA A 122 -12.14 -7.36 1.34
N THR A 123 -12.98 -6.33 1.49
CA THR A 123 -13.86 -6.21 2.66
C THR A 123 -15.10 -7.12 2.56
N HIS A 124 -15.31 -7.73 1.40
CA HIS A 124 -16.36 -8.70 1.15
C HIS A 124 -15.75 -10.10 1.03
N ASN A 125 -16.46 -11.12 1.51
CA ASN A 125 -16.01 -12.52 1.46
C ASN A 125 -16.14 -13.08 0.03
N LEU A 126 -15.29 -12.61 -0.87
CA LEU A 126 -15.35 -12.92 -2.30
C LEU A 126 -14.42 -14.05 -2.68
N THR A 127 -14.85 -14.80 -3.68
CA THR A 127 -13.97 -15.74 -4.39
C THR A 127 -12.88 -14.99 -5.16
N PHE A 128 -11.81 -15.70 -5.53
CA PHE A 128 -10.75 -15.09 -6.35
C PHE A 128 -11.28 -14.55 -7.68
N SER A 129 -12.16 -15.32 -8.34
CA SER A 129 -12.78 -14.93 -9.61
C SER A 129 -13.56 -13.60 -9.48
N GLU A 130 -14.38 -13.46 -8.44
CA GLU A 130 -15.11 -12.22 -8.19
C GLU A 130 -14.19 -11.07 -7.80
N MET A 131 -13.11 -11.34 -7.06
CA MET A 131 -12.10 -10.35 -6.67
C MET A 131 -11.48 -9.68 -7.88
N ILE A 132 -11.15 -10.45 -8.92
CA ILE A 132 -10.48 -9.96 -10.14
C ILE A 132 -11.44 -9.63 -11.28
N SER A 133 -12.73 -9.91 -11.15
CA SER A 133 -13.70 -9.69 -12.23
C SER A 133 -13.75 -8.22 -12.68
N PRO A 134 -13.69 -7.90 -13.99
CA PRO A 134 -13.84 -6.53 -14.47
C PRO A 134 -15.27 -6.00 -14.29
N GLU A 135 -16.24 -6.87 -14.03
CA GLU A 135 -17.64 -6.49 -13.91
C GLU A 135 -17.87 -5.62 -12.68
N ARG A 136 -18.66 -4.57 -12.87
CA ARG A 136 -19.02 -3.67 -11.79
C ARG A 136 -19.99 -4.40 -10.85
N ARG A 137 -19.56 -4.64 -9.61
CA ARG A 137 -20.46 -5.04 -8.53
C ARG A 137 -21.41 -3.89 -8.21
N VAL A 138 -22.60 -3.95 -8.77
CA VAL A 138 -23.70 -3.06 -8.42
C VAL A 138 -24.43 -3.70 -7.25
N PHE A 139 -24.46 -3.02 -6.10
CA PHE A 139 -25.19 -3.49 -4.93
C PHE A 139 -26.70 -3.29 -5.16
N THR A 140 -27.33 -4.18 -5.91
CA THR A 140 -28.73 -4.07 -6.35
C THR A 140 -29.71 -4.31 -5.21
N GLU A 141 -29.38 -5.14 -4.22
CA GLU A 141 -30.25 -5.38 -3.04
C GLU A 141 -30.53 -4.10 -2.26
N GLY A 142 -29.53 -3.24 -2.11
CA GLY A 142 -29.70 -1.92 -1.50
C GLY A 142 -30.66 -1.05 -2.30
N LEU A 143 -30.64 -1.11 -3.63
CA LEU A 143 -31.61 -0.40 -4.48
C LEU A 143 -33.02 -0.99 -4.40
N ALA A 144 -33.13 -2.32 -4.34
CA ALA A 144 -34.41 -3.03 -4.21
C ALA A 144 -35.10 -2.75 -2.87
N LEU A 145 -34.33 -2.56 -1.79
CA LEU A 145 -34.81 -2.16 -0.46
C LEU A 145 -34.97 -0.64 -0.31
N GLY A 146 -35.00 0.13 -1.41
CA GLY A 146 -35.22 1.59 -1.41
C GLY A 146 -33.99 2.43 -1.02
N GLY A 147 -32.83 1.81 -0.86
CA GLY A 147 -31.54 2.45 -0.66
C GLY A 147 -31.14 3.28 -1.88
N LYS A 148 -31.33 4.59 -1.77
CA LYS A 148 -30.89 5.57 -2.77
C LYS A 148 -29.39 5.41 -3.10
N ALA A 149 -29.02 5.53 -4.38
CA ALA A 149 -27.61 5.73 -4.78
C ALA A 149 -27.00 6.92 -4.00
N SER A 150 -25.68 6.94 -3.77
CA SER A 150 -25.03 7.99 -2.95
C SER A 150 -25.45 9.43 -3.31
N GLY A 151 -25.61 9.73 -4.61
CA GLY A 151 -26.15 11.00 -5.09
C GLY A 151 -27.60 11.26 -4.65
N ALA A 152 -28.47 10.26 -4.77
CA ALA A 152 -29.85 10.33 -4.32
C ALA A 152 -29.97 10.40 -2.79
N LYS A 153 -29.07 9.75 -2.01
CA LYS A 153 -28.96 9.95 -0.54
C LYS A 153 -28.61 11.40 -0.22
N LYS A 154 -27.65 11.98 -0.96
CA LYS A 154 -27.24 13.39 -0.80
C LYS A 154 -28.39 14.36 -1.11
N LEU A 155 -29.21 14.08 -2.14
CA LEU A 155 -30.40 14.86 -2.48
C LEU A 155 -31.56 14.67 -1.48
N ALA A 156 -31.70 13.49 -0.89
CA ALA A 156 -32.77 13.17 0.07
C ALA A 156 -32.60 13.83 1.44
N ARG A 157 -31.41 14.32 1.80
CA ARG A 157 -31.20 14.99 3.09
C ARG A 157 -32.15 16.19 3.24
N THR A 158 -32.82 16.32 4.37
CA THR A 158 -33.67 17.49 4.66
C THR A 158 -32.86 18.65 5.24
N HIS A 159 -31.68 18.37 5.80
CA HIS A 159 -30.85 19.37 6.47
C HIS A 159 -29.39 19.36 5.99
N CYS A 160 -28.77 20.54 6.00
CA CYS A 160 -27.34 20.70 5.72
C CYS A 160 -26.48 20.18 6.87
N ARG A 161 -25.15 20.16 6.72
CA ARG A 161 -24.23 19.66 7.77
C ARG A 161 -24.31 20.45 9.08
N ASN A 162 -24.75 21.71 9.03
CA ASN A 162 -24.90 22.57 10.19
C ASN A 162 -26.34 22.57 10.74
N GLY A 163 -27.20 21.64 10.29
CA GLY A 163 -28.56 21.52 10.80
C GLY A 163 -29.58 22.53 10.24
N HIS A 164 -29.22 23.37 9.28
CA HIS A 164 -30.22 24.21 8.61
C HIS A 164 -31.02 23.41 7.59
N GLU A 165 -32.34 23.59 7.59
CA GLU A 165 -33.27 22.95 6.67
C GLU A 165 -33.09 23.41 5.23
N PHE A 166 -33.21 22.49 4.28
CA PHE A 166 -33.21 22.77 2.85
C PHE A 166 -34.63 23.08 2.36
N THR A 167 -35.05 24.33 2.51
CA THR A 167 -36.27 24.88 1.90
C THR A 167 -35.94 25.62 0.59
N PRO A 168 -36.91 25.96 -0.27
CA PRO A 168 -36.65 26.78 -1.47
C PRO A 168 -35.95 28.12 -1.15
N GLU A 169 -36.25 28.71 0.00
CA GLU A 169 -35.71 29.98 0.48
C GLU A 169 -34.28 29.80 0.99
N ASN A 170 -33.99 28.71 1.71
CA ASN A 170 -32.67 28.46 2.28
C ASN A 170 -31.75 27.62 1.39
N THR A 171 -32.18 27.31 0.17
CA THR A 171 -31.44 26.48 -0.78
C THR A 171 -31.13 27.27 -2.06
N TYR A 172 -29.93 27.08 -2.61
CA TYR A 172 -29.63 27.44 -4.00
C TYR A 172 -28.85 26.33 -4.69
N TRP A 173 -29.03 26.25 -6.00
CA TRP A 173 -28.39 25.25 -6.85
C TRP A 173 -27.18 25.84 -7.56
N ARG A 174 -26.08 25.12 -7.54
CA ARG A 174 -24.84 25.46 -8.25
C ARG A 174 -24.87 24.89 -9.67
N LYS A 175 -23.96 25.38 -10.53
CA LYS A 175 -23.79 24.90 -11.91
C LYS A 175 -23.43 23.41 -12.02
N ASP A 176 -22.84 22.83 -10.97
CA ASP A 176 -22.54 21.39 -10.85
C ASP A 176 -23.73 20.55 -10.35
N ASN A 177 -24.93 21.15 -10.34
CA ASN A 177 -26.17 20.58 -9.85
C ASN A 177 -26.13 20.16 -8.36
N THR A 178 -25.22 20.74 -7.57
CA THR A 178 -25.20 20.57 -6.12
C THR A 178 -25.98 21.69 -5.43
N ARG A 179 -26.78 21.32 -4.42
CA ARG A 179 -27.48 22.30 -3.58
C ARG A 179 -26.60 22.80 -2.43
N GLN A 180 -26.75 24.08 -2.10
CA GLN A 180 -26.07 24.72 -0.98
C GLN A 180 -27.05 25.47 -0.07
N CYS A 181 -26.74 25.45 1.23
CA CYS A 181 -27.49 26.18 2.24
C CYS A 181 -27.12 27.67 2.24
N ARG A 182 -28.10 28.55 2.05
CA ARG A 182 -27.92 30.01 2.06
C ARG A 182 -27.49 30.52 3.42
N ALA A 183 -28.08 30.03 4.53
CA ALA A 183 -27.67 30.41 5.88
C ALA A 183 -26.17 30.12 6.14
N CYS A 184 -25.69 28.94 5.74
CA CYS A 184 -24.26 28.60 5.82
C CYS A 184 -23.41 29.54 4.96
N HIS A 185 -23.86 29.83 3.73
CA HIS A 185 -23.14 30.72 2.82
C HIS A 185 -23.05 32.15 3.37
N ASN A 186 -24.17 32.71 3.80
CA ASN A 186 -24.25 34.07 4.36
C ASN A 186 -23.41 34.19 5.64
N GLY A 187 -23.47 33.19 6.52
CA GLY A 187 -22.63 33.13 7.72
C GLY A 187 -21.13 33.13 7.37
N LYS A 188 -20.72 32.39 6.33
CA LYS A 188 -19.35 32.42 5.83
C LYS A 188 -18.98 33.81 5.28
N MET A 189 -19.84 34.44 4.49
CA MET A 189 -19.59 35.77 3.91
C MET A 189 -19.46 36.84 4.99
N ARG A 190 -20.31 36.83 6.02
CA ARG A 190 -20.20 37.74 7.17
C ARG A 190 -18.87 37.59 7.91
N ARG A 191 -18.42 36.35 8.15
CA ARG A 191 -17.12 36.08 8.78
C ARG A 191 -15.95 36.60 7.94
N LEU A 192 -16.01 36.40 6.62
CA LEU A 192 -15.00 36.91 5.71
C LEU A 192 -14.98 38.44 5.72
N GLN A 193 -16.14 39.09 5.63
CA GLN A 193 -16.23 40.54 5.66
C GLN A 193 -15.73 41.14 6.98
N LYS A 194 -16.05 40.51 8.11
CA LYS A 194 -15.50 40.89 9.42
C LYS A 194 -13.97 40.78 9.42
N LYS A 195 -13.41 39.67 8.93
CA LYS A 195 -11.95 39.47 8.84
C LYS A 195 -11.25 40.54 7.99
N TRP A 196 -11.86 40.96 6.88
CA TRP A 196 -11.35 42.06 6.04
C TRP A 196 -11.42 43.42 6.73
N ARG A 197 -12.47 43.70 7.51
CA ARG A 197 -12.61 44.95 8.27
C ARG A 197 -11.64 45.02 9.45
N ASP A 198 -11.45 43.91 10.15
CA ASP A 198 -10.59 43.82 11.34
C ASP A 198 -9.09 43.76 10.97
N ASN A 199 -8.76 43.57 9.69
CA ASN A 199 -7.38 43.47 9.20
C ASN A 199 -7.25 44.11 7.79
N PRO A 200 -7.46 45.44 7.69
CA PRO A 200 -7.30 46.15 6.43
C PRO A 200 -5.82 46.13 6.01
N VAL A 201 -5.58 45.96 4.71
CA VAL A 201 -4.24 45.93 4.08
C VAL A 201 -3.56 47.28 4.20
#